data_AF-A0A495Z4A7-F1
#
_entry.id   AF-A0A495Z4A7-F1
#
_cell.length_a   1.000
_cell.length_b   1.000
_cell.length_c   1.000
_cell.angle_alpha   90.00
_cell.angle_beta   90.00
_cell.angle_gamma   90.00
#
_symmetry.space_group_name_H-M   'P 1'
#
loop_
_entity.id
_entity.type
_entity.pdbx_description
1 polymer ?
#
loop_
_entity_poly.entity_id
_entity_poly.type
_entity_poly.pdbx_seq_one_letter_code
_entity_poly.pdbx_strand_id
1 'polypeptide(L)'
;MTHDITKMTHPQFSTWLVPIVDCPLFESRERLVALLTENADRAALETELQEFYEGYCGLAFELEEAEESLLSILRASDIFAPLQQRVAAVEAVRKTSPKGRIARRMTDRPLITDPQPEIKVSALPDDEFRALMETFVNWELFAARAQVVQLQKVETSVEGTAQLKSAFLQFFVCYLELEQFLEDYYYDPDEGLELRPEVAERLERSVAEHESGKVKAIPIEEVAKKLGLKW
;
A
#
# COMPACT_ATOMS: atom_id res chain seq x y z
N MET A 1 19.59 2.84 0.42
CA MET A 1 20.63 2.25 -0.44
C MET A 1 19.93 1.88 -1.74
N THR A 2 20.33 2.42 -2.90
CA THR A 2 19.62 2.14 -4.15
C THR A 2 19.70 0.65 -4.47
N HIS A 3 18.57 -0.06 -4.43
CA HIS A 3 18.47 -1.48 -4.73
C HIS A 3 18.56 -1.71 -6.24
N ASP A 4 19.76 -1.68 -6.80
CA ASP A 4 20.00 -2.01 -8.19
C ASP A 4 19.92 -3.53 -8.39
N ILE A 5 18.70 -4.04 -8.62
CA ILE A 5 18.44 -5.47 -8.81
C ILE A 5 19.17 -6.04 -10.03
N THR A 6 19.61 -5.22 -10.98
CA THR A 6 20.33 -5.73 -12.17
C THR A 6 21.67 -6.36 -11.80
N LYS A 7 22.31 -5.84 -10.76
CA LYS A 7 23.62 -6.30 -10.25
C LYS A 7 23.52 -7.45 -9.26
N MET A 8 22.32 -7.76 -8.76
CA MET A 8 22.14 -8.86 -7.81
C MET A 8 22.31 -10.21 -8.49
N THR A 9 23.08 -11.08 -7.86
CA THR A 9 23.10 -12.52 -8.17
C THR A 9 21.75 -13.16 -7.84
N HIS A 10 21.49 -14.37 -8.35
CA HIS A 10 20.25 -15.09 -8.07
C HIS A 10 19.95 -15.22 -6.55
N PRO A 11 20.92 -15.63 -5.70
CA PRO A 11 20.65 -15.76 -4.27
C PRO A 11 20.40 -14.40 -3.60
N GLN A 12 21.14 -13.36 -3.98
CA GLN A 12 20.92 -12.01 -3.45
C GLN A 12 19.52 -11.49 -3.79
N PHE A 13 19.12 -11.65 -5.06
CA PHE A 13 17.81 -11.20 -5.51
C PHE A 13 16.69 -12.01 -4.85
N SER A 14 16.85 -13.33 -4.74
CA SER A 14 15.87 -14.20 -4.08
C SER A 14 15.70 -13.83 -2.60
N THR A 15 16.79 -13.57 -1.88
CA THR A 15 16.74 -13.10 -0.48
C THR A 15 16.07 -11.74 -0.36
N TRP A 16 16.37 -10.80 -1.25
CA TRP A 16 15.75 -9.47 -1.25
C TRP A 16 14.24 -9.53 -1.52
N LEU A 17 13.79 -10.48 -2.35
CA LEU A 17 12.37 -10.65 -2.66
C LEU A 17 11.53 -11.21 -1.50
N VAL A 18 12.13 -11.91 -0.53
CA VAL A 18 11.39 -12.58 0.57
C VAL A 18 10.34 -11.68 1.25
N PRO A 19 10.71 -10.50 1.82
CA PRO A 19 9.72 -9.64 2.47
C PRO A 19 8.61 -9.14 1.52
N ILE A 20 8.91 -9.05 0.23
CA ILE A 20 7.96 -8.59 -0.80
C ILE A 20 6.97 -9.71 -1.14
N VAL A 21 7.43 -10.94 -1.38
CA VAL A 21 6.57 -12.04 -1.84
C VAL A 21 5.91 -12.81 -0.71
N ASP A 22 6.42 -12.73 0.51
CA ASP A 22 5.83 -13.32 1.72
C ASP A 22 5.06 -12.28 2.56
N CYS A 23 4.72 -11.15 1.95
CA CYS A 23 3.90 -10.11 2.55
C CYS A 23 2.53 -10.66 3.02
N PRO A 24 2.04 -10.26 4.22
CA PRO A 24 0.73 -10.70 4.75
C PRO A 24 -0.47 -10.46 3.82
N LEU A 25 -0.36 -9.50 2.90
CA LEU A 25 -1.36 -9.23 1.85
C LEU A 25 -1.82 -10.50 1.13
N PHE A 26 -0.89 -11.41 0.82
CA PHE A 26 -1.20 -12.61 0.05
C PHE A 26 -2.01 -13.63 0.85
N GLU A 27 -1.75 -13.76 2.15
CA GLU A 27 -2.55 -14.61 3.04
C GLU A 27 -3.94 -14.01 3.26
N SER A 28 -4.00 -12.70 3.46
CA SER A 28 -5.27 -11.98 3.58
C SER A 28 -6.15 -12.16 2.34
N ARG A 29 -5.56 -12.09 1.15
CA ARG A 29 -6.30 -12.37 -0.10
C ARG A 29 -6.93 -13.75 -0.12
N GLU A 30 -6.23 -14.79 0.33
CA GLU A 30 -6.81 -16.15 0.37
C GLU A 30 -7.98 -16.25 1.36
N ARG A 31 -7.89 -15.59 2.52
CA ARG A 31 -8.99 -15.50 3.47
C ARG A 31 -10.17 -14.74 2.90
N LEU A 32 -9.92 -13.62 2.22
CA LEU A 32 -10.96 -12.80 1.58
C LEU A 32 -11.69 -13.59 0.46
N VAL A 33 -10.96 -14.38 -0.34
CA VAL A 33 -11.57 -15.29 -1.34
C VAL A 33 -12.48 -16.32 -0.68
N ALA A 34 -12.06 -16.90 0.45
CA ALA A 34 -12.88 -17.87 1.18
C ALA A 34 -14.17 -17.20 1.69
N LEU A 35 -14.08 -16.03 2.31
CA LEU A 35 -15.23 -15.26 2.78
C LEU A 35 -16.20 -14.90 1.65
N LEU A 36 -15.69 -14.47 0.49
CA LEU A 36 -16.52 -14.18 -0.67
C LEU A 36 -17.24 -15.44 -1.18
N THR A 37 -16.54 -16.58 -1.24
CA THR A 37 -17.11 -17.88 -1.66
C THR A 37 -18.20 -18.36 -0.70
N GLU A 38 -18.03 -18.12 0.59
CA GLU A 38 -19.00 -18.46 1.64
C GLU A 38 -20.17 -17.48 1.72
N ASN A 39 -20.19 -16.42 0.90
CA ASN A 39 -21.14 -15.31 1.00
C ASN A 39 -21.19 -14.70 2.41
N ALA A 40 -20.02 -14.52 3.03
CA ALA A 40 -19.90 -13.91 4.35
C ALA A 40 -20.56 -12.52 4.39
N ASP A 41 -21.00 -12.10 5.57
CA ASP A 41 -21.60 -10.78 5.76
C ASP A 41 -20.58 -9.64 5.62
N ARG A 42 -21.08 -8.41 5.60
CA ARG A 42 -20.26 -7.21 5.46
C ARG A 42 -19.22 -7.07 6.57
N ALA A 43 -19.57 -7.38 7.82
CA ALA A 43 -18.68 -7.21 8.96
C ALA A 43 -17.45 -8.13 8.86
N ALA A 44 -17.64 -9.38 8.41
CA ALA A 44 -16.54 -10.29 8.16
C ALA A 44 -15.63 -9.80 7.02
N LEU A 45 -16.22 -9.27 5.94
CA LEU A 45 -15.46 -8.71 4.83
C LEU A 45 -14.71 -7.41 5.20
N GLU A 46 -15.30 -6.54 6.03
CA GLU A 46 -14.64 -5.33 6.54
C GLU A 46 -13.44 -5.66 7.43
N THR A 47 -13.57 -6.68 8.26
CA THR A 47 -12.46 -7.17 9.11
C THR A 47 -11.31 -7.66 8.24
N GLU A 48 -11.58 -8.48 7.22
CA GLU A 48 -10.51 -8.98 6.35
C GLU A 48 -9.97 -7.90 5.40
N LEU A 49 -10.79 -6.91 5.01
CA LEU A 49 -10.31 -5.75 4.26
C LEU A 49 -9.27 -4.95 5.08
N GLN A 50 -9.43 -4.86 6.40
CA GLN A 50 -8.43 -4.21 7.25
C GLN A 50 -7.07 -4.91 7.13
N GLU A 51 -7.05 -6.24 7.31
CA GLU A 51 -5.85 -7.07 7.17
C GLU A 51 -5.25 -6.95 5.77
N PHE A 52 -6.10 -6.91 4.74
CA PHE A 52 -5.68 -6.72 3.35
C PHE A 52 -5.00 -5.37 3.16
N TYR A 53 -5.61 -4.30 3.66
CA TYR A 53 -5.09 -2.94 3.51
C TYR A 53 -3.78 -2.74 4.28
N GLU A 54 -3.68 -3.28 5.50
CA GLU A 54 -2.44 -3.29 6.27
C GLU A 54 -1.33 -4.05 5.55
N GLY A 55 -1.65 -5.22 4.99
CA GLY A 55 -0.74 -5.98 4.13
C GLY A 55 -0.29 -5.19 2.90
N TYR A 56 -1.22 -4.51 2.22
CA TYR A 56 -0.90 -3.63 1.09
C TYR A 56 0.05 -2.50 1.50
N CYS A 57 -0.19 -1.84 2.63
CA CYS A 57 0.69 -0.81 3.16
C CYS A 57 2.10 -1.35 3.40
N GLY A 58 2.21 -2.55 3.99
CA GLY A 58 3.49 -3.24 4.17
C GLY A 58 4.22 -3.48 2.85
N LEU A 59 3.54 -4.07 1.86
CA LEU A 59 4.09 -4.29 0.52
C LEU A 59 4.57 -2.97 -0.12
N ALA A 60 3.77 -1.92 0.01
CA ALA A 60 4.09 -0.63 -0.57
C ALA A 60 5.36 -0.01 0.02
N PHE A 61 5.57 -0.14 1.34
CA PHE A 61 6.81 0.34 1.97
C PHE A 61 8.05 -0.42 1.49
N GLU A 62 7.95 -1.73 1.26
CA GLU A 62 9.07 -2.52 0.72
C GLU A 62 9.43 -2.10 -0.71
N LEU A 63 8.44 -1.67 -1.51
CA LEU A 63 8.64 -1.28 -2.91
C LEU A 63 9.01 0.20 -3.10
N GLU A 64 8.63 1.08 -2.16
CA GLU A 64 8.83 2.53 -2.26
C GLU A 64 10.30 2.91 -2.43
N GLU A 65 11.23 2.30 -1.67
CA GLU A 65 12.66 2.60 -1.79
C GLU A 65 13.25 2.17 -3.14
N ALA A 66 12.68 1.13 -3.76
CA ALA A 66 13.17 0.57 -5.02
C ALA A 66 12.48 1.17 -6.25
N GLU A 67 11.34 1.87 -6.10
CA GLU A 67 10.45 2.30 -7.19
C GLU A 67 11.22 2.95 -8.36
N GLU A 68 11.97 4.01 -8.11
CA GLU A 68 12.68 4.74 -9.18
C GLU A 68 13.76 3.87 -9.87
N SER A 69 14.41 2.98 -9.12
CA SER A 69 15.39 2.06 -9.69
C SER A 69 14.71 1.04 -10.61
N LEU A 70 13.54 0.52 -10.22
CA LEU A 70 12.76 -0.42 -11.01
C LEU A 70 12.19 0.25 -12.28
N LEU A 71 11.66 1.46 -12.15
CA LEU A 71 11.21 2.28 -13.28
C LEU A 71 12.35 2.57 -14.25
N SER A 72 13.55 2.88 -13.75
CA SER A 72 14.73 3.09 -14.59
C SER A 72 15.12 1.84 -15.38
N ILE A 73 15.02 0.64 -14.78
CA ILE A 73 15.28 -0.63 -15.47
C ILE A 73 14.26 -0.85 -16.60
N LEU A 74 12.97 -0.63 -16.32
CA LEU A 74 11.91 -0.75 -17.31
C LEU A 74 12.15 0.19 -18.50
N ARG A 75 12.47 1.46 -18.24
CA ARG A 75 12.72 2.48 -19.26
C ARG A 75 13.98 2.22 -20.10
N ALA A 76 14.97 1.51 -19.54
CA ALA A 76 16.25 1.26 -20.21
C ALA A 76 16.23 0.10 -21.23
N SER A 77 15.14 -0.67 -21.32
CA SER A 77 15.11 -1.87 -22.16
C SER A 77 13.81 -2.05 -22.94
N ASP A 78 13.94 -2.12 -24.27
CA ASP A 78 12.81 -2.29 -25.21
C ASP A 78 12.07 -3.62 -25.04
N ILE A 79 12.71 -4.64 -24.45
CA ILE A 79 12.05 -5.92 -24.18
C ILE A 79 10.86 -5.77 -23.22
N PHE A 80 10.83 -4.68 -22.44
CA PHE A 80 9.76 -4.35 -21.52
C PHE A 80 8.78 -3.32 -22.09
N ALA A 81 8.76 -3.08 -23.42
CA ALA A 81 7.83 -2.13 -24.04
C ALA A 81 6.35 -2.31 -23.61
N PRO A 82 5.80 -3.54 -23.46
CA PRO A 82 4.44 -3.71 -22.93
C PRO A 82 4.27 -3.21 -21.49
N LEU A 83 5.27 -3.44 -20.62
CA LEU A 83 5.26 -2.95 -19.25
C LEU A 83 5.40 -1.42 -19.19
N GLN A 84 6.25 -0.85 -20.05
CA GLN A 84 6.41 0.60 -20.16
C GLN A 84 5.08 1.29 -20.52
N GLN A 85 4.27 0.70 -21.40
CA GLN A 85 2.95 1.24 -21.76
C GLN A 85 1.99 1.26 -20.55
N ARG A 86 1.99 0.21 -19.74
CA ARG A 86 1.18 0.13 -18.51
C ARG A 86 1.64 1.13 -17.47
N VAL A 87 2.95 1.27 -17.28
CA VAL A 87 3.54 2.31 -16.41
C VAL A 87 3.13 3.70 -16.89
N ALA A 88 3.20 3.97 -18.19
CA ALA A 88 2.78 5.26 -18.75
C ALA A 88 1.28 5.53 -18.53
N ALA A 89 0.43 4.50 -18.58
CA ALA A 89 -0.99 4.64 -18.27
C ALA A 89 -1.21 4.99 -16.78
N VAL A 90 -0.47 4.36 -15.87
CA VAL A 90 -0.47 4.70 -14.44
C VAL A 90 0.01 6.15 -14.23
N GLU A 91 1.17 6.51 -14.78
CA GLU A 91 1.75 7.85 -14.64
C GLU A 91 0.85 8.96 -15.22
N ALA A 92 0.07 8.66 -16.26
CA ALA A 92 -0.82 9.64 -16.90
C ALA A 92 -2.03 10.04 -16.03
N VAL A 93 -2.46 9.17 -15.11
CA VAL A 93 -3.64 9.41 -14.25
C VAL A 93 -3.27 9.60 -12.79
N ARG A 94 -2.06 9.20 -12.37
CA ARG A 94 -1.58 9.32 -10.99
C ARG A 94 -1.62 10.76 -10.52
N LYS A 95 -2.37 11.00 -9.44
CA LYS A 95 -2.62 12.34 -8.88
C LYS A 95 -1.71 12.67 -7.70
N THR A 96 -1.19 11.64 -7.02
CA THR A 96 -0.47 11.82 -5.76
C THR A 96 1.05 11.83 -5.93
N SER A 97 1.72 12.63 -5.11
CA SER A 97 3.18 12.64 -5.03
C SER A 97 3.69 11.43 -4.23
N PRO A 98 4.95 10.99 -4.39
CA PRO A 98 5.51 9.92 -3.55
C PRO A 98 5.37 10.21 -2.04
N LYS A 99 5.60 11.45 -1.63
CA LYS A 99 5.39 11.87 -0.23
C LYS A 99 3.92 11.80 0.18
N GLY A 100 2.99 12.11 -0.73
CA GLY A 100 1.56 11.99 -0.51
C GLY A 100 1.12 10.55 -0.31
N ARG A 101 1.65 9.61 -1.11
CA ARG A 101 1.40 8.17 -0.95
C ARG A 101 1.89 7.65 0.39
N ILE A 102 3.11 8.02 0.80
CA ILE A 102 3.65 7.69 2.12
C ILE A 102 2.77 8.26 3.23
N ALA A 103 2.41 9.55 3.15
CA ALA A 103 1.56 10.18 4.16
C ALA A 103 0.20 9.48 4.29
N ARG A 104 -0.42 9.14 3.16
CA ARG A 104 -1.71 8.45 3.15
C ARG A 104 -1.68 7.05 3.78
N ARG A 105 -0.54 6.35 3.73
CA ARG A 105 -0.37 5.05 4.41
C ARG A 105 -0.08 5.19 5.90
N MET A 106 0.51 6.31 6.31
CA MET A 106 0.96 6.54 7.69
C MET A 106 -0.03 7.32 8.54
N THR A 107 -0.98 8.02 7.91
CA THR A 107 -1.94 8.88 8.59
C THR A 107 -3.32 8.75 7.97
N ASP A 108 -4.34 9.08 8.77
CA ASP A 108 -5.76 9.17 8.37
C ASP A 108 -6.03 10.24 7.30
N ARG A 109 -5.02 11.03 6.90
CA ARG A 109 -5.16 12.15 5.96
C ARG A 109 -4.05 12.19 4.92
N PRO A 110 -4.38 12.38 3.63
CA PRO A 110 -3.38 12.76 2.63
C PRO A 110 -2.71 14.09 3.00
N LEU A 111 -1.57 14.38 2.37
CA LEU A 111 -1.02 15.74 2.41
C LEU A 111 -2.07 16.74 1.92
N ILE A 112 -2.18 17.89 2.58
CA ILE A 112 -3.13 18.97 2.20
C ILE A 112 -2.94 19.41 0.73
N THR A 113 -1.74 19.20 0.18
CA THR A 113 -1.39 19.54 -1.20
C THR A 113 -1.86 18.52 -2.23
N ASP A 114 -2.21 17.30 -1.82
CA ASP A 114 -2.54 16.20 -2.71
C ASP A 114 -4.08 16.05 -2.80
N PRO A 115 -4.62 15.62 -3.96
CA PRO A 115 -6.04 15.39 -4.11
C PRO A 115 -6.55 14.38 -3.08
N GLN A 116 -7.72 14.68 -2.51
CA GLN A 116 -8.37 13.78 -1.57
C GLN A 116 -9.07 12.66 -2.33
N PRO A 117 -9.09 11.42 -1.81
CA PRO A 117 -9.85 10.33 -2.43
C PRO A 117 -11.34 10.68 -2.45
N GLU A 118 -12.02 10.30 -3.53
CA GLU A 118 -13.41 10.67 -3.77
C GLU A 118 -14.40 9.66 -3.14
N ILE A 119 -13.96 8.41 -2.97
CA ILE A 119 -14.82 7.29 -2.58
C ILE A 119 -14.48 6.85 -1.17
N LYS A 120 -15.37 7.08 -0.20
CA LYS A 120 -15.23 6.54 1.16
C LYS A 120 -15.72 5.09 1.19
N VAL A 121 -14.83 4.13 1.46
CA VAL A 121 -15.15 2.69 1.38
C VAL A 121 -16.28 2.28 2.33
N SER A 122 -16.28 2.78 3.56
CA SER A 122 -17.33 2.50 4.54
C SER A 122 -18.69 3.09 4.18
N ALA A 123 -18.74 4.06 3.25
CA ALA A 123 -19.98 4.64 2.75
C ALA A 123 -20.54 3.91 1.52
N LEU A 124 -19.84 2.90 0.99
CA LEU A 124 -20.32 2.13 -0.15
C LEU A 124 -21.55 1.29 0.22
N PRO A 125 -22.56 1.18 -0.67
CA PRO A 125 -23.59 0.15 -0.60
C PRO A 125 -23.01 -1.26 -0.52
N ASP A 126 -23.74 -2.22 0.06
CA ASP A 126 -23.25 -3.59 0.29
C ASP A 126 -22.85 -4.32 -1.00
N ASP A 127 -23.57 -4.09 -2.09
CA ASP A 127 -23.27 -4.67 -3.40
C ASP A 127 -22.02 -4.05 -4.04
N GLU A 128 -21.87 -2.72 -3.96
CA GLU A 128 -20.66 -2.02 -4.43
C GLU A 128 -19.43 -2.39 -3.59
N PHE A 129 -19.59 -2.50 -2.26
CA PHE A 129 -18.53 -2.94 -1.36
C PHE A 129 -18.09 -4.37 -1.67
N ARG A 130 -19.04 -5.29 -1.89
CA ARG A 130 -18.71 -6.66 -2.31
C ARG A 130 -17.99 -6.68 -3.67
N ALA A 131 -18.46 -5.90 -4.64
CA ALA A 131 -17.81 -5.80 -5.95
C ALA A 131 -16.36 -5.26 -5.85
N LEU A 132 -16.11 -4.34 -4.90
CA LEU A 132 -14.75 -3.88 -4.60
C LEU A 132 -13.88 -5.02 -4.04
N MET A 133 -14.40 -5.83 -3.12
CA MET A 133 -13.67 -6.99 -2.59
C MET A 133 -13.36 -8.01 -3.69
N GLU A 134 -14.34 -8.29 -4.56
CA GLU A 134 -14.14 -9.15 -5.73
C GLU A 134 -13.08 -8.58 -6.68
N THR A 135 -13.05 -7.27 -6.86
CA THR A 135 -12.01 -6.60 -7.66
C THR A 135 -10.62 -6.79 -7.04
N PHE A 136 -10.49 -6.61 -5.72
CA PHE A 136 -9.22 -6.80 -5.02
C PHE A 136 -8.71 -8.24 -5.13
N VAL A 137 -9.51 -9.26 -4.83
CA VAL A 137 -9.01 -10.65 -4.83
C VAL A 137 -8.64 -11.18 -6.22
N ASN A 138 -9.15 -10.54 -7.27
CA ASN A 138 -8.88 -10.90 -8.67
C ASN A 138 -7.79 -10.03 -9.32
N TRP A 139 -7.13 -9.16 -8.56
CA TRP A 139 -6.08 -8.30 -9.12
C TRP A 139 -4.90 -9.11 -9.69
N GLU A 140 -4.35 -8.69 -10.82
CA GLU A 140 -3.27 -9.44 -11.51
C GLU A 140 -2.00 -9.62 -10.67
N LEU A 141 -1.82 -8.78 -9.66
CA LEU A 141 -0.71 -8.84 -8.69
C LEU A 141 -0.56 -10.24 -8.08
N PHE A 142 -1.67 -10.91 -7.75
CA PHE A 142 -1.65 -12.24 -7.13
C PHE A 142 -1.13 -13.33 -8.07
N ALA A 143 -1.54 -13.27 -9.34
CA ALA A 143 -1.03 -14.18 -10.36
C ALA A 143 0.45 -13.92 -10.66
N ALA A 144 0.85 -12.65 -10.75
CA ALA A 144 2.25 -12.27 -10.95
C ALA A 144 3.13 -12.74 -9.79
N ARG A 145 2.67 -12.62 -8.54
CA ARG A 145 3.37 -13.13 -7.36
C ARG A 145 3.57 -14.64 -7.41
N ALA A 146 2.54 -15.40 -7.80
CA ALA A 146 2.65 -16.85 -7.93
C ALA A 146 3.75 -17.25 -8.92
N GLN A 147 3.88 -16.53 -10.04
CA GLN A 147 4.94 -16.74 -11.01
C GLN A 147 6.34 -16.42 -10.44
N VAL A 148 6.49 -15.32 -9.69
CA VAL A 148 7.75 -14.97 -9.03
C VAL A 148 8.18 -16.06 -8.04
N VAL A 149 7.27 -16.50 -7.16
CA VAL A 149 7.53 -17.55 -6.17
C VAL A 149 7.89 -18.89 -6.83
N GLN A 150 7.26 -19.22 -7.97
CA GLN A 150 7.62 -20.41 -8.73
C GLN A 150 9.06 -20.30 -9.27
N LEU A 151 9.42 -19.17 -9.87
CA LEU A 151 10.73 -18.95 -10.48
C LEU A 151 11.87 -18.86 -9.44
N GLN A 152 11.58 -18.40 -8.22
CA GLN A 152 12.54 -18.42 -7.10
C GLN A 152 12.97 -19.84 -6.71
N LYS A 153 12.14 -20.85 -6.96
CA LYS A 153 12.42 -22.26 -6.62
C LYS A 153 13.20 -23.00 -7.71
N VAL A 154 13.36 -22.40 -8.89
CA VAL A 154 14.05 -23.01 -10.03
C VAL A 154 15.57 -22.97 -9.80
N GLU A 155 16.29 -23.92 -10.39
CA GLU A 155 17.75 -24.00 -10.29
C GLU A 155 18.44 -22.70 -10.73
N THR A 156 19.44 -22.29 -9.95
CA THR A 156 20.19 -21.06 -10.19
C THR A 156 20.94 -21.13 -11.52
N SER A 157 20.47 -20.35 -12.50
CA SER A 157 21.10 -20.18 -13.80
C SER A 157 21.01 -18.72 -14.25
N VAL A 158 21.82 -18.33 -15.25
CA VAL A 158 21.77 -16.97 -15.83
C VAL A 158 20.38 -16.70 -16.43
N GLU A 159 19.88 -17.64 -17.22
CA GLU A 159 18.53 -17.62 -17.82
C GLU A 159 17.45 -17.53 -16.74
N GLY A 160 17.48 -18.40 -15.73
CA GLY A 160 16.50 -18.42 -14.65
C GLY A 160 16.51 -17.13 -13.82
N THR A 161 17.69 -16.53 -13.63
CA THR A 161 17.81 -15.22 -12.96
C THR A 161 17.18 -14.10 -13.78
N ALA A 162 17.38 -14.09 -15.11
CA ALA A 162 16.77 -13.10 -15.99
C ALA A 162 15.25 -13.25 -16.05
N GLN A 163 14.75 -14.49 -16.09
CA GLN A 163 13.31 -14.80 -16.03
C GLN A 163 12.69 -14.35 -14.70
N LEU A 164 13.33 -14.66 -13.57
CA LEU A 164 12.87 -14.24 -12.24
C LEU A 164 12.81 -12.71 -12.13
N LYS A 165 13.84 -11.99 -12.59
CA LYS A 165 13.83 -10.52 -12.62
C LYS A 165 12.73 -9.95 -13.51
N SER A 166 12.50 -10.55 -14.67
CA SER A 166 11.44 -10.13 -15.59
C SER A 166 10.03 -10.35 -14.99
N ALA A 167 9.81 -11.50 -14.36
CA ALA A 167 8.56 -11.79 -13.65
C ALA A 167 8.34 -10.84 -12.47
N PHE A 168 9.41 -10.47 -11.76
CA PHE A 168 9.32 -9.46 -10.70
C PHE A 168 8.95 -8.07 -11.23
N LEU A 169 9.50 -7.66 -12.37
CA LEU A 169 9.11 -6.38 -12.98
C LEU A 169 7.64 -6.36 -13.41
N GLN A 170 7.10 -7.48 -13.89
CA GLN A 170 5.66 -7.63 -14.13
C GLN A 170 4.86 -7.48 -12.82
N PHE A 171 5.27 -8.16 -11.74
CA PHE A 171 4.65 -8.04 -10.43
C PHE A 171 4.65 -6.59 -9.93
N PHE A 172 5.77 -5.89 -10.06
CA PHE A 172 5.91 -4.49 -9.69
C PHE A 172 4.95 -3.58 -10.48
N VAL A 173 4.77 -3.80 -11.78
CA VAL A 173 3.81 -3.02 -12.58
C VAL A 173 2.36 -3.30 -12.14
N CYS A 174 2.00 -4.55 -11.86
CA CYS A 174 0.68 -4.87 -11.30
C CYS A 174 0.44 -4.19 -9.93
N TYR A 175 1.50 -4.02 -9.13
CA TYR A 175 1.44 -3.26 -7.89
C TYR A 175 1.20 -1.77 -8.15
N LEU A 176 1.90 -1.15 -9.10
CA LEU A 176 1.71 0.27 -9.45
C LEU A 176 0.28 0.57 -9.90
N GLU A 177 -0.33 -0.37 -10.63
CA GLU A 177 -1.74 -0.29 -11.03
C GLU A 177 -2.69 -0.42 -9.84
N LEU A 178 -2.43 -1.34 -8.91
CA LEU A 178 -3.22 -1.45 -7.67
C LEU A 178 -3.12 -0.17 -6.84
N GLU A 179 -1.90 0.35 -6.66
CA GLU A 179 -1.63 1.59 -5.93
C GLU A 179 -2.37 2.77 -6.58
N GLN A 180 -2.35 2.86 -7.92
CA GLN A 180 -3.08 3.88 -8.66
C GLN A 180 -4.60 3.71 -8.51
N PHE A 181 -5.13 2.49 -8.62
CA PHE A 181 -6.55 2.23 -8.44
C PHE A 181 -7.02 2.64 -7.05
N LEU A 182 -6.21 2.36 -6.02
CA LEU A 182 -6.49 2.75 -4.65
C LEU A 182 -6.43 4.27 -4.45
N GLU A 183 -5.89 5.08 -5.38
CA GLU A 183 -5.86 6.56 -5.24
C GLU A 183 -7.24 7.19 -5.01
N ASP A 184 -8.27 6.63 -5.61
CA ASP A 184 -9.61 7.20 -5.54
C ASP A 184 -10.41 6.74 -4.29
N TYR A 185 -9.89 5.79 -3.51
CA TYR A 185 -10.58 5.21 -2.34
C TYR A 185 -10.01 5.72 -1.01
N TYR A 186 -10.85 6.23 -0.12
CA TYR A 186 -10.51 6.52 1.26
C TYR A 186 -10.87 5.34 2.17
N TYR A 187 -9.88 4.82 2.88
CA TYR A 187 -10.03 3.81 3.92
C TYR A 187 -9.38 4.34 5.20
N ASP A 188 -10.17 4.43 6.26
CA ASP A 188 -9.72 4.79 7.60
C ASP A 188 -9.68 3.50 8.44
N PRO A 189 -8.47 2.98 8.76
CA PRO A 189 -8.34 1.74 9.53
C PRO A 189 -8.86 1.87 10.97
N ASP A 190 -8.99 3.10 11.48
CA ASP A 190 -9.49 3.37 12.82
C ASP A 190 -11.02 3.61 12.84
N GLU A 191 -11.68 3.60 11.68
CA GLU A 191 -13.11 3.87 11.58
C GLU A 191 -13.94 2.81 12.31
N GLY A 192 -14.74 3.25 13.27
CA GLY A 192 -15.56 2.36 14.09
C GLY A 192 -14.83 1.73 15.28
N LEU A 193 -13.53 2.02 15.47
CA LEU A 193 -12.82 1.61 16.67
C LEU A 193 -13.14 2.54 17.86
N GLU A 194 -13.30 1.94 19.04
CA GLU A 194 -13.47 2.67 20.28
C GLU A 194 -12.12 2.95 20.96
N LEU A 195 -11.98 4.13 21.55
CA LEU A 195 -10.82 4.44 22.38
C LEU A 195 -10.78 3.51 23.58
N ARG A 196 -9.59 2.98 23.89
CA ARG A 196 -9.39 2.23 25.13
C ARG A 196 -9.76 3.10 26.33
N PRO A 197 -10.42 2.56 27.37
CA PRO A 197 -10.88 3.34 28.52
C PRO A 197 -9.78 4.21 29.15
N GLU A 198 -8.56 3.68 29.28
CA GLU A 198 -7.43 4.42 29.84
C GLU A 198 -6.98 5.61 28.98
N VAL A 199 -7.14 5.52 27.66
CA VAL A 199 -6.85 6.61 26.72
C VAL A 199 -7.96 7.65 26.77
N ALA A 200 -9.22 7.20 26.82
CA ALA A 200 -10.39 8.06 26.95
C ALA A 200 -10.33 8.91 28.23
N GLU A 201 -10.13 8.28 29.39
CA GLU A 201 -9.99 8.99 30.68
C GLU A 201 -8.84 10.00 30.68
N ARG A 202 -7.72 9.65 30.04
CA ARG A 202 -6.56 10.56 29.92
C ARG A 202 -6.90 11.74 29.02
N LEU A 203 -7.61 11.51 27.92
CA LEU A 203 -8.05 12.57 27.01
C LEU A 203 -9.02 13.53 27.70
N GLU A 204 -10.04 12.99 28.37
CA GLU A 204 -11.02 13.76 29.14
C GLU A 204 -10.35 14.62 30.20
N ARG A 205 -9.38 14.06 30.94
CA ARG A 205 -8.60 14.80 31.91
C ARG A 205 -7.82 15.95 31.27
N SER A 206 -7.16 15.69 30.14
CA SER A 206 -6.39 16.70 29.42
C SER A 206 -7.29 17.84 28.90
N VAL A 207 -8.48 17.51 28.40
CA VAL A 207 -9.47 18.50 27.95
C VAL A 207 -9.97 19.33 29.13
N ALA A 208 -10.36 18.70 30.23
CA ALA A 208 -10.81 19.39 31.44
C ALA A 208 -9.71 20.30 32.03
N GLU A 209 -8.45 19.87 32.02
CA GLU A 209 -7.31 20.69 32.42
C GLU A 209 -7.09 21.90 31.50
N HIS A 210 -7.32 21.74 30.20
CA HIS A 210 -7.26 22.84 29.26
C HIS A 210 -8.41 23.84 29.44
N GLU A 211 -9.65 23.36 29.51
CA GLU A 211 -10.86 24.19 29.69
C GLU A 211 -10.87 24.92 31.03
N SER A 212 -10.35 24.28 32.09
CA SER A 212 -10.16 24.91 33.40
C SER A 212 -9.01 25.92 33.44
N GLY A 213 -8.23 26.05 32.36
CA GLY A 213 -7.08 26.95 32.27
C GLY A 213 -5.84 26.47 33.04
N LYS A 214 -5.86 25.25 33.62
CA LYS A 214 -4.71 24.64 34.29
C LYS A 214 -3.55 24.36 33.32
N VAL A 215 -3.88 24.04 32.08
CA VAL A 215 -2.90 23.81 31.01
C VAL A 215 -3.21 24.73 29.83
N LYS A 216 -2.23 25.55 29.44
CA LYS A 216 -2.34 26.38 28.23
C LYS A 216 -2.05 25.54 27.00
N ALA A 217 -2.96 25.55 26.03
CA ALA A 217 -2.64 25.08 24.69
C ALA A 217 -1.51 25.91 24.09
N ILE A 218 -0.70 25.28 23.24
CA ILE A 218 0.34 25.97 22.49
C ILE A 218 -0.27 26.39 21.14
N PRO A 219 -0.22 27.68 20.77
CA PRO A 219 -0.66 28.13 19.45
C PRO A 219 0.05 27.36 18.34
N ILE A 220 -0.67 27.05 17.27
CA ILE A 220 -0.15 26.21 16.20
C ILE A 220 1.04 26.88 15.47
N GLU A 221 1.08 28.21 15.44
CA GLU A 221 2.20 29.01 14.93
C GLU A 221 3.46 28.85 15.80
N GLU A 222 3.31 28.74 17.13
CA GLU A 222 4.42 28.47 18.04
C GLU A 222 4.94 27.04 17.89
N VAL A 223 4.04 26.08 17.67
CA VAL A 223 4.40 24.69 17.37
C VAL A 223 5.18 24.62 16.05
N ALA A 224 4.67 25.26 14.99
CA ALA A 224 5.33 25.32 13.69
C ALA A 224 6.73 25.94 13.80
N LYS A 225 6.88 27.05 14.54
CA LYS A 225 8.18 27.68 14.78
C LYS A 225 9.14 26.77 15.54
N LYS A 226 8.68 26.05 16.58
CA LYS A 226 9.50 25.10 17.34
C LYS A 226 9.97 23.92 16.49
N LEU A 227 9.16 23.50 15.52
CA LEU A 227 9.45 22.39 14.63
C LEU A 227 10.18 22.82 13.33
N GLY A 228 10.46 24.12 13.16
CA GLY A 228 11.12 24.64 11.97
C GLY A 228 10.26 24.60 10.70
N LEU A 229 8.93 24.47 10.85
CA LEU A 229 7.98 24.45 9.75
C LEU A 229 7.61 25.89 9.35
N LYS A 230 7.44 26.11 8.05
CA LYS A 230 6.91 27.38 7.53
C LYS A 230 5.39 27.39 7.70
N TRP A 231 4.88 28.48 8.27
CA TRP A 231 3.45 28.77 8.47
C TRP A 231 3.05 29.92 7.56
#